data_AF-A0A7S0QBH3-F1
#
_entry.id   AF-A0A7S0QBH3-F1
#
_cell.length_a   1.000
_cell.length_b   1.000
_cell.length_c   1.000
_cell.angle_alpha   90.00
_cell.angle_beta   90.00
_cell.angle_gamma   90.00
#
_symmetry.space_group_name_H-M   'P 1'
#
loop_
_entity.id
_entity.type
_entity.pdbx_description
1 polymer ?
#
loop_
_entity_poly.entity_id
_entity_poly.type
_entity_poly.pdbx_seq_one_letter_code
_entity_poly.pdbx_strand_id
1 'polypeptide(L)'
;LEALLDVLSSVTHHTRDKVVQAVLADGFLDRLLHLLEELEGDGQGENEHHHHARLHALFRVVRGLVTLSEPVLIATLLSDRHVAKTFGVLEYDPDYADLAEQRTKYRLYLARKHLFKTAVPIRCEATLRQIHLSFRLAYLRDVVMARYIDDGCFATVREMMASQAVEILGHLESDPDLLPGIFR
;
A
#
# COMPACT_ATOMS: atom_id res chain seq x y z
N LEU A 1 -5.05 16.07 10.27
CA LEU A 1 -3.82 15.28 10.03
C LEU A 1 -2.93 15.28 11.26
N GLU A 2 -2.58 16.44 11.83
CA GLU A 2 -1.80 16.52 13.09
C GLU A 2 -2.39 15.66 14.22
N ALA A 3 -3.69 15.77 14.51
CA ALA A 3 -4.33 14.92 15.53
C ALA A 3 -4.22 13.40 15.24
N LEU A 4 -4.16 12.98 13.97
CA LEU A 4 -3.93 11.57 13.63
C LEU A 4 -2.48 11.17 13.86
N LEU A 5 -1.52 12.06 13.57
CA LEU A 5 -0.11 11.84 13.87
C LEU A 5 0.12 11.71 15.37
N ASP A 6 -0.53 12.56 16.17
CA ASP A 6 -0.48 12.48 17.63
C ASP A 6 -1.01 11.12 18.12
N VAL A 7 -2.19 10.69 17.62
CA VAL A 7 -2.75 9.38 17.94
C VAL A 7 -1.77 8.27 17.56
N LEU A 8 -1.24 8.27 16.33
CA LEU A 8 -0.30 7.25 15.84
C LEU A 8 0.99 7.19 16.68
N SER A 9 1.53 8.33 17.10
CA SER A 9 2.74 8.39 17.94
C SER A 9 2.53 7.83 19.36
N SER A 10 1.27 7.84 19.84
CA SER A 10 0.89 7.34 21.16
C SER A 10 0.39 5.89 21.15
N VAL A 11 0.40 5.22 19.99
CA VAL A 11 -0.12 3.85 19.88
C VAL A 11 0.76 2.90 20.67
N THR A 12 0.12 2.21 21.62
CA THR A 12 0.71 1.09 22.35
C THR A 12 0.17 -0.22 21.81
N HIS A 13 0.77 -1.34 22.21
CA HIS A 13 0.26 -2.67 21.89
C HIS A 13 -1.24 -2.85 22.23
N HIS A 14 -1.72 -2.25 23.33
CA HIS A 14 -3.10 -2.40 23.80
C HIS A 14 -4.12 -1.52 23.06
N THR A 15 -3.65 -0.45 22.40
CA THR A 15 -4.52 0.50 21.68
C THR A 15 -4.48 0.28 20.18
N ARG A 16 -3.50 -0.49 19.68
CA ARG A 16 -3.29 -0.75 18.25
C ARG A 16 -4.55 -1.28 17.57
N ASP A 17 -5.15 -2.35 18.11
CA ASP A 17 -6.35 -2.96 17.54
C ASP A 17 -7.51 -1.97 17.42
N LYS A 18 -7.69 -1.12 18.43
CA LYS A 18 -8.74 -0.10 18.43
C LYS A 18 -8.50 0.96 17.36
N VAL A 19 -7.25 1.38 17.18
CA VAL A 19 -6.89 2.34 16.14
C VAL A 19 -7.12 1.74 14.75
N VAL A 20 -6.70 0.48 14.55
CA VAL A 20 -6.90 -0.24 13.29
C VAL A 20 -8.39 -0.36 12.98
N GLN A 21 -9.19 -0.76 13.96
CA GLN A 21 -10.64 -0.85 13.82
C GLN A 21 -11.26 0.52 13.46
N ALA A 22 -10.85 1.59 14.14
CA ALA A 22 -11.35 2.93 13.85
C ALA A 22 -10.97 3.42 12.44
N VAL A 23 -9.75 3.10 11.97
CA VAL A 23 -9.28 3.46 10.62
C VAL A 23 -10.03 2.68 9.53
N LEU A 24 -10.36 1.42 9.80
CA LEU A 24 -11.11 0.56 8.88
C LEU A 24 -12.62 0.77 8.95
N ALA A 25 -13.13 1.45 9.98
CA ALA A 25 -14.55 1.73 10.16
C ALA A 25 -15.03 2.87 9.25
N ASP A 26 -16.32 2.80 8.88
CA ASP A 26 -17.11 3.90 8.34
C ASP A 26 -16.47 4.68 7.18
N GLY A 27 -15.69 4.01 6.32
CA GLY A 27 -15.01 4.64 5.19
C GLY A 27 -14.01 5.72 5.59
N PHE A 28 -13.49 5.68 6.82
CA PHE A 28 -12.47 6.63 7.28
C PHE A 28 -11.25 6.61 6.37
N LEU A 29 -10.77 5.41 6.02
CA LEU A 29 -9.64 5.25 5.11
C LEU A 29 -9.91 5.86 3.73
N ASP A 30 -11.12 5.72 3.19
CA ASP A 30 -11.50 6.33 1.91
C ASP A 30 -11.41 7.85 1.96
N ARG A 31 -11.98 8.46 3.01
CA ARG A 31 -11.91 9.91 3.22
C ARG A 31 -10.46 10.37 3.36
N LEU A 32 -9.66 9.66 4.16
CA LEU A 32 -8.26 9.97 4.35
C LEU A 32 -7.48 9.95 3.03
N LEU A 33 -7.69 8.92 2.21
CA LEU A 33 -7.01 8.78 0.91
C LEU A 33 -7.56 9.75 -0.15
N HIS A 34 -8.83 10.16 -0.06
CA HIS A 34 -9.41 11.18 -0.95
C HIS A 34 -8.79 12.56 -0.74
N LEU A 35 -8.30 12.87 0.47
CA LEU A 35 -7.55 14.11 0.73
C LEU A 35 -6.35 14.28 -0.23
N LEU A 36 -5.77 13.18 -0.73
CA LEU A 36 -4.71 13.28 -1.74
C LEU A 36 -5.19 14.03 -2.98
N GLU A 37 -6.37 13.69 -3.50
CA GLU A 37 -6.91 14.27 -4.73
C GLU A 37 -7.31 15.73 -4.51
N GLU A 38 -7.89 16.06 -3.35
CA GLU A 38 -8.19 17.43 -2.96
C GLU A 38 -6.91 18.27 -2.88
N LEU A 39 -5.88 17.74 -2.23
CA LEU A 39 -4.59 18.42 -2.15
C LEU A 39 -3.99 18.57 -3.57
N GLU A 40 -3.83 17.50 -4.34
CA GLU A 40 -3.27 17.57 -5.70
C GLU A 40 -4.05 18.53 -6.63
N GLY A 41 -5.35 18.71 -6.41
CA GLY A 41 -6.23 19.60 -7.19
C GLY A 41 -6.14 21.08 -6.81
N ASP A 42 -5.92 21.42 -5.54
CA ASP A 42 -5.93 22.79 -5.02
C ASP A 42 -4.58 23.53 -5.17
N GLY A 43 -3.58 22.88 -5.80
CA GLY A 43 -2.16 23.25 -5.74
C GLY A 43 -1.64 24.35 -6.67
N GLN A 44 -2.44 25.36 -7.07
CA GLN A 44 -1.94 26.47 -7.89
C GLN A 44 -2.31 27.84 -7.29
N GLY A 45 -1.58 28.27 -6.25
CA GLY A 45 -1.75 29.59 -5.64
C GLY A 45 -0.64 29.96 -4.65
N GLU A 46 -0.73 31.17 -4.07
CA GLU A 46 0.28 31.87 -3.25
C GLU A 46 0.72 31.14 -1.95
N ASN A 47 0.24 29.92 -1.68
CA ASN A 47 0.47 29.16 -0.44
C ASN A 47 1.12 27.78 -0.69
N GLU A 48 2.03 27.68 -1.66
CA GLU A 48 2.72 26.42 -2.04
C GLU A 48 3.39 25.72 -0.84
N HIS A 49 4.07 26.45 0.05
CA HIS A 49 4.69 25.86 1.25
C HIS A 49 3.67 25.19 2.20
N HIS A 50 2.53 25.84 2.45
CA HIS A 50 1.49 25.26 3.32
C HIS A 50 0.83 24.05 2.64
N HIS A 51 0.73 24.08 1.32
CA HIS A 51 0.21 22.99 0.51
C HIS A 51 1.08 21.73 0.62
N HIS A 52 2.40 21.85 0.41
CA HIS A 52 3.36 20.76 0.56
C HIS A 52 3.41 20.19 1.99
N ALA A 53 3.33 21.04 3.01
CA ALA A 53 3.28 20.59 4.41
C ALA A 53 2.09 19.64 4.69
N ARG A 54 0.93 19.88 4.07
CA ARG A 54 -0.25 19.00 4.21
C ARG A 54 -0.07 17.66 3.51
N LEU A 55 0.56 17.64 2.34
CA LEU A 55 0.91 16.40 1.63
C LEU A 55 1.91 15.56 2.43
N HIS A 56 2.95 16.18 3.00
CA HIS A 56 3.88 15.50 3.90
C HIS A 56 3.22 15.02 5.19
N ALA A 57 2.24 15.74 5.73
CA ALA A 57 1.47 15.27 6.87
C ALA A 57 0.65 14.02 6.50
N LEU A 58 0.04 14.00 5.30
CA LEU A 58 -0.69 12.84 4.80
C LEU A 58 0.24 11.64 4.57
N PHE A 59 1.43 11.86 4.00
CA PHE A 59 2.51 10.88 3.89
C PHE A 59 2.82 10.25 5.25
N ARG A 60 3.10 11.08 6.27
CA ARG A 60 3.44 10.61 7.62
C ARG A 60 2.30 9.80 8.24
N VAL A 61 1.04 10.17 8.02
CA VAL A 61 -0.12 9.40 8.50
C VAL A 61 -0.16 8.03 7.83
N VAL A 62 -0.12 7.94 6.49
CA VAL A 62 -0.21 6.65 5.78
C VAL A 62 1.01 5.78 6.07
N ARG A 63 2.21 6.35 6.12
CA ARG A 63 3.42 5.67 6.60
C ARG A 63 3.21 5.09 8.00
N GLY A 64 2.71 5.91 8.93
CA GLY A 64 2.41 5.50 10.31
C GLY A 64 1.43 4.33 10.39
N LEU A 65 0.38 4.35 9.55
CA LEU A 65 -0.59 3.26 9.44
C LEU A 65 0.04 1.95 8.95
N VAL A 66 0.95 2.00 7.97
CA VAL A 66 1.69 0.81 7.52
C VAL A 66 2.58 0.27 8.64
N THR A 67 3.28 1.14 9.36
CA THR A 67 4.18 0.75 10.46
C THR A 67 3.46 0.18 11.69
N LEU A 68 2.13 0.29 11.78
CA LEU A 68 1.37 -0.45 12.79
C LEU A 68 1.53 -1.97 12.65
N SER A 69 2.01 -2.45 11.48
CA SER A 69 2.33 -3.86 11.24
C SER A 69 1.10 -4.76 11.34
N GLU A 70 -0.05 -4.26 10.88
CA GLU A 70 -1.33 -4.94 11.00
C GLU A 70 -1.79 -5.52 9.65
N PRO A 71 -1.85 -6.87 9.50
CA PRO A 71 -2.06 -7.51 8.20
C PRO A 71 -3.32 -7.05 7.47
N VAL A 72 -4.44 -6.92 8.18
CA VAL A 72 -5.72 -6.50 7.60
C VAL A 72 -5.66 -5.07 7.09
N LEU A 73 -4.98 -4.18 7.84
CA LEU A 73 -4.81 -2.78 7.44
C LEU A 73 -3.90 -2.66 6.22
N ILE A 74 -2.76 -3.35 6.22
CA ILE A 74 -1.83 -3.38 5.08
C ILE A 74 -2.52 -3.94 3.84
N ALA A 75 -3.24 -5.06 3.96
CA ALA A 75 -3.99 -5.65 2.85
C ALA A 75 -5.06 -4.69 2.32
N THR A 76 -5.75 -3.96 3.21
CA THR A 76 -6.77 -2.99 2.82
C THR A 76 -6.16 -1.79 2.07
N LEU A 77 -5.04 -1.24 2.55
CA LEU A 77 -4.28 -0.18 1.88
C LEU A 77 -3.78 -0.59 0.49
N LEU A 78 -3.46 -1.88 0.31
CA LEU A 78 -2.95 -2.46 -0.95
C LEU A 78 -4.04 -3.10 -1.83
N SER A 79 -5.30 -3.03 -1.43
CA SER A 79 -6.43 -3.52 -2.22
C SER A 79 -6.58 -2.74 -3.52
N ASP A 80 -7.25 -3.33 -4.53
CA ASP A 80 -7.48 -2.67 -5.83
C ASP A 80 -8.14 -1.30 -5.70
N ARG A 81 -8.99 -1.14 -4.68
CA ARG A 81 -9.68 0.11 -4.35
C ARG A 81 -8.74 1.21 -3.89
N HIS A 82 -7.74 0.89 -3.06
CA HIS A 82 -6.93 1.88 -2.36
C HIS A 82 -5.51 2.02 -2.92
N VAL A 83 -4.98 0.99 -3.60
CA VAL A 83 -3.58 0.89 -3.99
C VAL A 83 -3.08 2.13 -4.71
N ALA A 84 -3.81 2.66 -5.70
CA ALA A 84 -3.39 3.84 -6.43
C ALA A 84 -3.23 5.07 -5.52
N LYS A 85 -4.19 5.31 -4.61
CA LYS A 85 -4.15 6.46 -3.69
C LYS A 85 -3.11 6.26 -2.60
N THR A 86 -3.01 5.06 -2.03
CA THR A 86 -1.99 4.71 -1.03
C THR A 86 -0.59 4.99 -1.57
N PHE A 87 -0.24 4.44 -2.73
CA PHE A 87 1.07 4.67 -3.32
C PHE A 87 1.27 6.12 -3.75
N GLY A 88 0.21 6.83 -4.16
CA GLY A 88 0.26 8.27 -4.46
C GLY A 88 0.61 9.12 -3.26
N VAL A 89 0.00 8.86 -2.10
CA VAL A 89 0.37 9.52 -0.84
C VAL A 89 1.84 9.28 -0.52
N LEU A 90 2.33 8.06 -0.75
CA LEU A 90 3.72 7.67 -0.50
C LEU A 90 4.74 8.31 -1.47
N GLU A 91 4.31 9.02 -2.53
CA GLU A 91 5.20 9.80 -3.41
C GLU A 91 5.64 11.14 -2.78
N TYR A 92 4.96 11.59 -1.70
CA TYR A 92 5.17 12.87 -1.02
C TYR A 92 6.04 12.77 0.23
N ASP A 93 7.07 11.94 0.16
CA ASP A 93 8.06 11.76 1.22
C ASP A 93 8.81 13.09 1.50
N PRO A 94 8.76 13.64 2.74
CA PRO A 94 9.43 14.88 3.12
C PRO A 94 10.96 14.79 3.12
N ASP A 95 11.55 13.59 3.10
CA ASP A 95 13.00 13.42 3.04
C ASP A 95 13.56 13.71 1.61
N TYR A 96 12.68 13.92 0.62
CA TYR A 96 13.04 14.38 -0.73
C TYR A 96 12.62 15.84 -0.94
N ALA A 97 13.34 16.56 -1.80
CA ALA A 97 12.97 17.92 -2.14
C ALA A 97 11.59 17.94 -2.83
N ASP A 98 10.80 18.98 -2.55
CA ASP A 98 9.44 19.19 -3.08
C ASP A 98 9.34 19.35 -4.61
N LEU A 99 10.49 19.32 -5.29
CA LEU A 99 10.60 19.35 -6.74
C LEU A 99 9.92 18.14 -7.36
N ALA A 100 8.88 18.40 -8.16
CA ALA A 100 8.08 17.38 -8.84
C ALA A 100 8.91 16.40 -9.70
N GLU A 101 10.05 16.84 -10.21
CA GLU A 101 10.97 16.03 -11.02
C GLU A 101 11.75 14.98 -10.20
N GLN A 102 11.92 15.21 -8.89
CA GLN A 102 12.61 14.30 -7.98
C GLN A 102 11.65 13.32 -7.29
N ARG A 103 10.34 13.54 -7.38
CA ARG A 103 9.33 12.62 -6.82
C ARG A 103 9.31 11.30 -7.57
N THR A 104 9.45 10.21 -6.83
CA THR A 104 9.35 8.86 -7.40
C THR A 104 7.91 8.57 -7.77
N LYS A 105 7.66 8.20 -9.02
CA LYS A 105 6.31 7.96 -9.57
C LYS A 105 5.87 6.51 -9.36
N TYR A 106 5.64 6.13 -8.10
CA TYR A 106 5.20 4.78 -7.72
C TYR A 106 3.87 4.37 -8.39
N ARG A 107 2.88 5.28 -8.45
CA ARG A 107 1.60 5.04 -9.12
C ARG A 107 1.77 4.71 -10.59
N LEU A 108 2.63 5.47 -11.27
CA LEU A 108 2.90 5.29 -12.70
C LEU A 108 3.56 3.94 -12.98
N TYR A 109 4.45 3.49 -12.10
CA TYR A 109 5.03 2.15 -12.22
C TYR A 109 3.95 1.08 -12.07
N LEU A 110 3.11 1.14 -11.03
CA LEU A 110 2.04 0.17 -10.79
C LEU A 110 0.98 0.12 -11.89
N ALA A 111 0.72 1.24 -12.58
CA ALA A 111 -0.24 1.32 -13.68
C ALA A 111 0.22 0.60 -14.96
N ARG A 112 1.48 0.14 -15.02
CA ARG A 112 2.03 -0.53 -16.21
C ARG A 112 1.41 -1.91 -16.42
N LYS A 113 0.60 -2.03 -17.47
CA LYS A 113 -0.07 -3.29 -17.88
C LYS A 113 0.87 -4.47 -18.16
N HIS A 114 2.16 -4.22 -18.44
CA HIS A 114 3.13 -5.26 -18.77
C HIS A 114 3.83 -5.89 -17.56
N LEU A 115 3.55 -5.42 -16.33
CA LEU A 115 4.17 -5.97 -15.12
C LEU A 115 3.72 -7.38 -14.82
N PHE A 116 2.47 -7.71 -15.13
CA PHE A 116 1.91 -9.04 -14.93
C PHE A 116 1.88 -9.80 -16.26
N LYS A 117 2.59 -10.92 -16.30
CA LYS A 117 2.61 -11.85 -17.43
C LYS A 117 2.46 -13.26 -16.90
N THR A 118 1.65 -14.06 -17.58
CA THR A 118 1.40 -15.45 -17.21
C THR A 118 1.81 -16.35 -18.37
N ALA A 119 2.57 -17.42 -18.09
CA ALA A 119 2.88 -18.44 -19.09
C ALA A 119 1.63 -19.23 -19.50
N VAL A 120 0.71 -19.44 -18.55
CA VAL A 120 -0.58 -20.12 -18.73
C VAL A 120 -1.68 -19.24 -18.13
N PRO A 121 -2.88 -19.15 -18.73
CA PRO A 121 -3.97 -18.36 -18.17
C PRO A 121 -4.38 -18.82 -16.77
N ILE A 122 -4.28 -17.93 -15.78
CA ILE A 122 -4.83 -18.16 -14.43
C ILE A 122 -6.28 -17.70 -14.44
N ARG A 123 -7.22 -18.65 -14.40
CA ARG A 123 -8.67 -18.37 -14.54
C ARG A 123 -9.35 -17.96 -13.24
N CYS A 124 -8.78 -18.35 -12.10
CA CYS A 124 -9.33 -18.03 -10.78
C CYS A 124 -9.02 -16.57 -10.40
N GLU A 125 -10.05 -15.73 -10.32
CA GLU A 125 -9.90 -14.33 -9.92
C GLU A 125 -9.38 -14.16 -8.49
N ALA A 126 -9.71 -15.10 -7.58
CA ALA A 126 -9.17 -15.07 -6.22
C ALA A 126 -7.64 -15.24 -6.24
N THR A 127 -7.13 -16.20 -7.02
CA THR A 127 -5.69 -16.42 -7.20
C THR A 127 -5.01 -15.21 -7.86
N LEU A 128 -5.64 -14.59 -8.85
CA LEU A 128 -5.11 -13.35 -9.45
C LEU A 128 -4.99 -12.22 -8.42
N ARG A 129 -6.01 -12.02 -7.57
CA ARG A 129 -5.96 -11.02 -6.48
C ARG A 129 -4.85 -11.31 -5.48
N GLN A 130 -4.64 -12.58 -5.11
CA GLN A 130 -3.53 -12.98 -4.22
C GLN A 130 -2.17 -12.71 -4.84
N ILE A 131 -1.99 -13.02 -6.13
CA ILE A 131 -0.74 -12.73 -6.87
C ILE A 131 -0.47 -11.22 -6.90
N HIS A 132 -1.48 -10.42 -7.23
CA HIS A 132 -1.34 -8.97 -7.23
C HIS A 132 -1.04 -8.40 -5.84
N LEU A 133 -1.69 -8.90 -4.80
CA LEU A 133 -1.41 -8.50 -3.42
C LEU A 133 0.02 -8.89 -3.01
N SER A 134 0.48 -10.09 -3.35
CA SER A 134 1.86 -10.54 -3.09
C SER A 134 2.90 -9.62 -3.76
N PHE A 135 2.67 -9.25 -5.02
CA PHE A 135 3.51 -8.27 -5.72
C PHE A 135 3.50 -6.89 -5.03
N ARG A 136 2.33 -6.40 -4.64
CA ARG A 136 2.19 -5.09 -3.97
C ARG A 136 2.86 -5.08 -2.60
N LEU A 137 2.78 -6.19 -1.85
CA LEU A 137 3.48 -6.36 -0.57
C LEU A 137 5.00 -6.29 -0.75
N ALA A 138 5.54 -7.02 -1.72
CA ALA A 138 6.96 -6.93 -2.08
C ALA A 138 7.35 -5.50 -2.49
N TYR A 139 6.57 -4.87 -3.36
CA TYR A 139 6.87 -3.52 -3.84
C TYR A 139 6.80 -2.47 -2.72
N LEU A 140 5.81 -2.57 -1.85
CA LEU A 140 5.72 -1.75 -0.65
C LEU A 140 6.98 -1.92 0.22
N ARG A 141 7.36 -3.17 0.50
CA ARG A 141 8.47 -3.50 1.40
C ARG A 141 9.84 -3.10 0.86
N ASP A 142 10.13 -3.51 -0.36
CA ASP A 142 11.49 -3.47 -0.92
C ASP A 142 11.81 -2.16 -1.63
N VAL A 143 10.78 -1.40 -2.04
CA VAL A 143 10.97 -0.19 -2.84
C VAL A 143 10.41 1.04 -2.15
N VAL A 144 9.13 1.02 -1.77
CA VAL A 144 8.45 2.26 -1.35
C VAL A 144 8.72 2.60 0.12
N MET A 145 8.71 1.60 0.99
CA MET A 145 8.87 1.77 2.44
C MET A 145 10.20 1.19 2.96
N ALA A 146 11.14 0.86 2.08
CA ALA A 146 12.39 0.15 2.43
C ALA A 146 13.22 0.84 3.53
N ARG A 147 13.11 2.17 3.66
CA ARG A 147 13.78 2.98 4.69
C ARG A 147 12.96 3.26 5.94
N TYR A 148 11.69 2.88 5.93
CA TYR A 148 10.70 3.21 6.96
C TYR A 148 10.14 1.99 7.69
N ILE A 149 10.32 0.81 7.10
CA ILE A 149 9.93 -0.46 7.70
C ILE A 149 10.93 -0.83 8.79
N ASP A 150 10.41 -1.12 9.97
CA ASP A 150 11.14 -1.75 11.06
C ASP A 150 11.10 -3.28 10.96
N ASP A 151 11.85 -3.97 11.82
CA ASP A 151 11.93 -5.43 11.81
C ASP A 151 10.55 -6.10 12.02
N GLY A 152 9.69 -5.47 12.82
CA GLY A 152 8.33 -5.93 13.08
C GLY A 152 7.47 -5.90 11.82
N CYS A 153 7.37 -4.74 11.17
CA CYS A 153 6.63 -4.59 9.93
C CYS A 153 7.22 -5.45 8.81
N PHE A 154 8.55 -5.60 8.76
CA PHE A 154 9.21 -6.47 7.78
C PHE A 154 8.78 -7.92 7.95
N ALA A 155 8.79 -8.42 9.20
CA ALA A 155 8.36 -9.77 9.53
C ALA A 155 6.89 -9.98 9.17
N THR A 156 6.00 -9.06 9.53
CA THR A 156 4.57 -9.14 9.17
C THR A 156 4.37 -9.22 7.67
N VAL A 157 4.99 -8.34 6.89
CA VAL A 157 4.84 -8.35 5.43
C VAL A 157 5.40 -9.64 4.83
N ARG A 158 6.51 -10.15 5.37
CA ARG A 158 7.10 -11.44 4.95
C ARG A 158 6.14 -12.61 5.21
N GLU A 159 5.51 -12.65 6.38
CA GLU A 159 4.51 -13.67 6.73
C GLU A 159 3.29 -13.58 5.84
N MET A 160 2.78 -12.38 5.57
CA MET A 160 1.69 -12.16 4.62
C MET A 160 2.05 -12.72 3.23
N MET A 161 3.24 -12.41 2.71
CA MET A 161 3.69 -12.94 1.41
C MET A 161 3.83 -14.47 1.41
N ALA A 162 4.30 -15.06 2.50
CA ALA A 162 4.39 -16.50 2.64
C ALA A 162 2.99 -17.16 2.65
N SER A 163 2.03 -16.56 3.36
CA SER A 163 0.63 -17.00 3.33
C SER A 163 0.04 -16.94 1.93
N GLN A 164 0.28 -15.83 1.20
CA GLN A 164 -0.17 -15.71 -0.19
C GLN A 164 0.45 -16.78 -1.09
N ALA A 165 1.74 -17.09 -0.91
CA ALA A 165 2.40 -18.12 -1.70
C ALA A 165 1.79 -19.51 -1.47
N VAL A 166 1.49 -19.87 -0.21
CA VAL A 166 0.83 -21.15 0.12
C VAL A 166 -0.55 -21.24 -0.54
N GLU A 167 -1.36 -20.19 -0.44
CA GLU A 167 -2.70 -20.16 -1.03
C GLU A 167 -2.65 -20.23 -2.56
N ILE A 168 -1.76 -19.47 -3.20
CA ILE A 168 -1.57 -19.50 -4.65
C ILE A 168 -1.14 -20.90 -5.10
N LEU A 169 -0.15 -21.50 -4.45
CA LEU A 169 0.34 -22.84 -4.81
C LEU A 169 -0.77 -23.89 -4.66
N GLY A 170 -1.53 -23.86 -3.56
CA GLY A 170 -2.67 -24.76 -3.37
C GLY A 170 -3.72 -24.63 -4.47
N HIS A 171 -4.02 -23.41 -4.92
CA HIS A 171 -4.92 -23.20 -6.06
C HIS A 171 -4.35 -23.72 -7.38
N LEU A 172 -3.06 -23.51 -7.64
CA LEU A 172 -2.41 -23.99 -8.86
C LEU A 172 -2.34 -25.53 -8.90
N GLU A 173 -2.09 -26.18 -7.77
CA GLU A 173 -2.08 -27.65 -7.67
C GLU A 173 -3.47 -28.26 -7.88
N SER A 174 -4.52 -27.54 -7.49
CA SER A 174 -5.90 -27.98 -7.69
C SER A 174 -6.40 -27.86 -9.13
N ASP A 175 -5.67 -27.16 -10.01
CA ASP A 175 -6.00 -27.01 -11.43
C ASP A 175 -5.26 -28.07 -12.27
N PRO A 176 -5.94 -29.14 -12.70
CA PRO A 176 -5.30 -30.25 -13.41
C PRO A 176 -4.79 -29.87 -14.81
N ASP A 177 -5.28 -28.77 -15.38
CA ASP A 177 -4.92 -28.34 -16.73
C ASP A 177 -3.71 -27.38 -16.74
N LEU A 178 -3.38 -26.80 -15.58
CA LEU A 178 -2.40 -25.72 -15.49
C LEU A 178 -0.97 -26.21 -15.73
N LEU A 179 -0.51 -27.24 -15.00
CA LEU A 179 0.84 -27.79 -15.16
C LEU A 179 1.08 -28.36 -16.57
N PRO A 180 0.18 -29.18 -17.15
CA PRO A 180 0.33 -29.62 -18.54
C PRO A 180 0.35 -28.46 -19.53
N GLY A 181 -0.37 -27.37 -19.25
CA GLY A 181 -0.39 -26.18 -20.08
C GLY A 181 0.95 -25.43 -20.15
N ILE A 182 1.83 -25.58 -19.14
CA ILE A 182 3.15 -24.92 -19.12
C ILE A 182 4.13 -25.56 -20.12
N PHE A 183 4.00 -26.87 -20.36
CA PHE A 183 4.93 -27.66 -21.15
C PHE A 183 4.48 -27.93 -22.60
N ARG A 184 3.43 -27.24 -23.06
CA ARG A 184 2.98 -27.25 -24.47
C ARG A 184 3.65 -26.12 -25.26
#